data_AF-A0A453IF67-F1
#
_entry.id   AF-A0A453IF67-F1
#
_cell.length_a   1.000
_cell.length_b   1.000
_cell.length_c   1.000
_cell.angle_alpha   90.00
_cell.angle_beta   90.00
_cell.angle_gamma   90.00
#
_symmetry.space_group_name_H-M   'P 1'
#
loop_
_entity.id
_entity.type
_entity.pdbx_description
1 polymer ?
#
loop_
_entity_poly.entity_id
_entity_poly.type
_entity_poly.pdbx_seq_one_letter_code
_entity_poly.pdbx_strand_id
1 'polypeptide(L)'
;MESIELVLPPLPSMASGFAPDIWQWIRSLPGQWRADESHSLQICNSPSTNQSLNLVVTRQSEETHPFSLSFSICDKSRDHDPVSLWSSHYSKLKPANTTDVAAQFLLEIVCGVLRYGPYSSSRAIFRLPAVHVSEGSGKILSLSVLALAFLVCIYEAPSTPRWEFIGAITARLTRDEMRHAARELMLALGSDLEEQWMRSLNLGITNWAMEALRSGAGASSPLRFAVFSYALSASRLWKVQVYCPVVAMTMEHHPSHHHHHQQQHQLVKDERLLFSLNYQQLESVIQFTYRVAFQENWIDVGVNVDNIRSIRATQFIMH
;
A
#
# COMPACT_ATOMS: atom_id res chain seq x y z
N MET A 1 -40.06 -19.58 11.86
CA MET A 1 -39.00 -19.13 10.93
C MET A 1 -37.92 -18.52 11.81
N GLU A 2 -37.01 -19.38 12.26
CA GLU A 2 -35.90 -19.01 13.14
C GLU A 2 -34.80 -18.35 12.30
N SER A 3 -34.40 -17.15 12.72
CA SER A 3 -33.29 -16.41 12.17
C SER A 3 -32.00 -17.04 12.68
N ILE A 4 -31.25 -17.71 11.80
CA ILE A 4 -29.91 -18.20 12.10
C ILE A 4 -28.97 -17.00 12.05
N GLU A 5 -28.68 -16.41 13.21
CA GLU A 5 -27.55 -15.52 13.39
C GLU A 5 -26.26 -16.34 13.26
N LEU A 6 -25.52 -16.12 12.17
CA LEU A 6 -24.15 -16.59 12.01
C LEU A 6 -23.26 -15.80 12.97
N VAL A 7 -23.04 -16.36 14.15
CA VAL A 7 -22.03 -15.92 15.11
C VAL A 7 -20.66 -16.07 14.45
N LEU A 8 -20.11 -14.95 13.98
CA LEU A 8 -18.73 -14.84 13.54
C LEU A 8 -17.81 -15.09 14.75
N PRO A 9 -16.73 -15.88 14.61
CA PRO A 9 -15.73 -15.98 15.67
C PRO A 9 -15.07 -14.60 15.88
N PRO A 10 -14.69 -14.26 17.12
CA PRO A 10 -14.11 -12.96 17.42
C PRO A 10 -12.79 -12.80 16.66
N LEU A 11 -12.67 -11.70 15.93
CA LEU A 11 -11.37 -11.18 15.50
C LEU A 11 -10.45 -11.10 16.74
N PRO A 12 -9.16 -11.48 16.64
CA PRO A 12 -8.22 -11.25 17.74
C PRO A 12 -8.30 -9.78 18.15
N SER A 13 -8.39 -9.56 19.46
CA SER A 13 -8.77 -8.31 20.09
C SER A 13 -8.04 -7.12 19.47
N MET A 14 -8.81 -6.09 19.14
CA MET A 14 -8.34 -4.81 18.64
C MET A 14 -7.09 -4.34 19.37
N ALA A 15 -5.97 -4.25 18.65
CA ALA A 15 -4.98 -3.25 18.98
C ALA A 15 -5.63 -1.89 18.74
N SER A 16 -6.22 -1.32 19.79
CA SER A 16 -6.54 0.10 19.89
C SER A 16 -5.22 0.87 19.97
N GLY A 17 -4.45 0.80 18.88
CA GLY A 17 -3.23 1.57 18.71
C GLY A 17 -3.63 2.90 18.10
N PHE A 18 -3.52 3.97 18.89
CA PHE A 18 -3.58 5.34 18.41
C PHE A 18 -2.77 5.43 17.11
N ALA A 19 -3.42 5.71 15.98
CA ALA A 19 -2.70 5.83 14.71
C ALA A 19 -1.85 7.10 14.82
N PRO A 20 -0.51 7.00 14.83
CA PRO A 20 0.33 8.19 14.93
C PRO A 20 0.04 9.12 13.75
N ASP A 21 -0.25 10.38 14.05
CA ASP A 21 -0.35 11.42 13.04
C ASP A 21 1.07 11.79 12.59
N ILE A 22 1.54 11.12 11.54
CA ILE A 22 2.88 11.28 10.97
C ILE A 22 3.11 12.73 10.53
N TRP A 23 2.06 13.39 10.07
CA TRP A 23 2.12 14.79 9.64
C TRP A 23 2.32 15.75 10.80
N GLN A 24 1.56 15.60 11.88
CA GLN A 24 1.78 16.36 13.10
C GLN A 24 3.16 16.08 13.69
N TRP A 25 3.60 14.83 13.68
CA TRP A 25 4.93 14.46 14.15
C TRP A 25 6.04 15.17 13.36
N ILE A 26 5.99 15.16 12.02
CA ILE A 26 6.97 15.87 11.19
C ILE A 26 6.94 17.38 11.46
N ARG A 27 5.76 17.97 11.64
CA ARG A 27 5.63 19.40 12.00
C ARG A 27 6.13 19.71 13.41
N SER A 28 6.14 18.73 14.31
CA SER A 28 6.68 18.86 15.66
C SER A 28 8.20 18.70 15.73
N LEU A 29 8.84 18.30 14.64
CA LEU A 29 10.29 18.18 14.60
C LEU A 29 10.94 19.56 14.81
N PRO A 30 12.01 19.65 15.61
CA PRO A 30 12.61 20.94 15.92
C PRO A 30 13.15 21.63 14.66
N GLY A 31 13.21 22.96 14.63
CA GLY A 31 13.84 23.68 13.51
C GLY A 31 15.38 23.59 13.52
N GLN A 32 15.97 23.26 14.68
CA GLN A 32 17.41 23.12 14.88
C GLN A 32 17.68 21.84 15.69
N TRP A 33 18.45 20.90 15.13
CA TRP A 33 18.82 19.65 15.82
C TRP A 33 20.32 19.66 16.14
N ARG A 34 20.76 18.91 17.14
CA ARG A 34 22.18 18.63 17.31
C ARG A 34 22.65 17.66 16.22
N ALA A 35 23.95 17.67 15.92
CA ALA A 35 24.53 16.63 15.07
C ALA A 35 24.27 15.26 15.72
N ASP A 36 23.89 14.27 14.91
CA ASP A 36 23.60 12.89 15.34
C ASP A 36 22.37 12.72 16.25
N GLU A 37 21.56 13.78 16.39
CA GLU A 37 20.26 13.68 17.04
C GLU A 37 19.28 12.88 16.16
N SER A 38 18.51 11.99 16.80
CA SER A 38 17.51 11.16 16.15
C SER A 38 16.16 11.26 16.86
N HIS A 39 15.10 11.31 16.07
CA HIS A 39 13.72 11.29 16.57
C HIS A 39 13.00 10.08 15.99
N SER A 40 12.24 9.37 16.82
CA SER A 40 11.52 8.16 16.42
C SER A 40 10.01 8.27 16.66
N LEU A 41 9.22 7.77 15.71
CA LEU A 41 7.79 7.59 15.79
C LEU A 41 7.43 6.13 15.58
N GLN A 42 6.79 5.51 16.55
CA GLN A 42 6.34 4.12 16.43
C GLN A 42 5.19 4.01 15.43
N ILE A 43 5.35 3.20 14.39
CA ILE A 43 4.32 2.89 13.39
C ILE A 43 3.37 1.82 13.92
N CYS A 44 3.93 0.73 14.44
CA CYS A 44 3.20 -0.38 15.06
C CYS A 44 4.15 -1.17 15.98
N ASN A 45 3.58 -2.07 16.78
CA ASN A 45 4.32 -2.99 17.64
C ASN A 45 3.82 -4.42 17.49
N SER A 46 4.66 -5.35 17.90
CA SER A 46 4.36 -6.77 18.05
C SER A 46 4.28 -7.07 19.54
N PRO A 47 3.08 -7.31 20.10
CA PRO A 47 2.93 -7.69 21.50
C PRO A 47 3.62 -9.01 21.85
N SER A 48 3.76 -9.92 20.89
CA SER A 48 4.36 -11.25 21.14
C SER A 48 5.88 -11.20 21.29
N THR A 49 6.56 -10.37 20.50
CA THR A 49 8.03 -10.26 20.53
C THR A 49 8.54 -9.03 21.28
N ASN A 50 7.64 -8.13 21.72
CA ASN A 50 7.97 -6.80 22.23
C ASN A 50 8.83 -5.96 21.27
N GLN A 51 8.76 -6.25 19.97
CA GLN A 51 9.41 -5.46 18.93
C GLN A 51 8.47 -4.37 18.41
N SER A 52 9.07 -3.30 17.86
CA SER A 52 8.33 -2.18 17.31
C SER A 52 8.92 -1.72 16.00
N LEU A 53 8.04 -1.45 15.04
CA LEU A 53 8.41 -0.83 13.78
C LEU A 53 8.34 0.69 13.95
N ASN A 54 9.45 1.38 13.73
CA ASN A 54 9.57 2.81 13.97
C ASN A 54 10.00 3.55 12.71
N LEU A 55 9.41 4.71 12.47
CA LEU A 55 9.93 5.72 11.56
C LEU A 55 10.93 6.59 12.34
N VAL A 56 12.17 6.66 11.87
CA VAL A 56 13.25 7.43 12.50
C VAL A 56 13.69 8.52 11.55
N VAL A 57 13.94 9.73 12.06
CA VAL A 57 14.66 10.78 11.32
C VAL A 57 15.97 11.05 12.03
N THR A 58 17.05 11.08 11.26
CA THR A 58 18.38 11.45 11.73
C THR A 58 18.87 12.68 10.99
N ARG A 59 19.55 13.57 11.70
CA ARG A 59 20.29 14.68 11.08
C ARG A 59 21.75 14.33 10.99
N GLN A 60 22.29 14.38 9.79
CA GLN A 60 23.72 14.23 9.57
C GLN A 60 24.36 15.61 9.40
N SER A 61 25.48 15.84 10.09
CA SER A 61 26.29 17.04 9.97
C SER A 61 27.44 16.78 9.00
N GLU A 62 27.27 17.17 7.73
CA GLU A 62 28.37 17.18 6.76
C GLU A 62 28.98 18.58 6.65
N GLU A 63 30.32 18.67 6.61
CA GLU A 63 31.09 19.92 6.50
C GLU A 63 30.72 20.77 5.26
N THR A 64 30.16 20.16 4.22
CA THR A 64 29.79 20.83 2.95
C THR A 64 28.31 21.18 2.84
N HIS A 65 27.42 20.57 3.64
CA HIS A 65 25.97 20.80 3.57
C HIS A 65 25.34 20.80 4.98
N PRO A 66 24.93 21.97 5.52
CA PRO A 66 24.54 22.09 6.93
C PRO A 66 23.19 21.45 7.32
N PHE A 67 22.45 20.85 6.38
CA PHE A 67 21.12 20.30 6.61
C PHE A 67 20.85 19.07 5.72
N SER A 68 21.31 17.89 6.14
CA SER A 68 20.84 16.63 5.56
C SER A 68 19.99 15.86 6.56
N LEU A 69 18.73 15.63 6.20
CA LEU A 69 17.82 14.74 6.92
C LEU A 69 17.76 13.40 6.20
N SER A 70 17.84 12.33 6.97
CA SER A 70 17.65 10.96 6.52
C SER A 70 16.48 10.34 7.29
N PHE A 71 15.56 9.73 6.56
CA PHE A 71 14.44 8.99 7.13
C PHE A 71 14.72 7.50 7.02
N SER A 72 14.39 6.73 8.05
CA SER A 72 14.52 5.28 8.03
C SER A 72 13.35 4.58 8.70
N ILE A 73 13.04 3.37 8.24
CA ILE A 73 12.11 2.47 8.92
C ILE A 73 12.96 1.41 9.61
N CYS A 74 12.85 1.33 10.93
CA CYS A 74 13.67 0.47 11.76
C CYS A 74 12.82 -0.52 12.54
N ASP A 75 13.31 -1.76 12.67
CA ASP A 75 12.86 -2.67 13.72
C ASP A 75 13.63 -2.36 15.00
N LYS A 76 12.91 -2.11 16.09
CA LYS A 76 13.46 -1.83 17.41
C LYS A 76 12.96 -2.88 18.39
N SER A 77 13.90 -3.71 18.85
CA SER A 77 13.72 -4.58 20.01
C SER A 77 14.11 -3.84 21.30
N ARG A 78 13.63 -4.32 22.45
CA ARG A 78 14.03 -3.78 23.77
C ARG A 78 15.48 -4.08 24.11
N ASP A 79 15.99 -5.21 23.64
CA ASP A 79 17.26 -5.79 24.11
C ASP A 79 18.40 -5.70 23.06
N HIS A 80 18.12 -5.12 21.88
CA HIS A 80 19.07 -5.02 20.78
C HIS A 80 19.04 -3.63 20.13
N ASP A 81 20.14 -3.28 19.48
CA ASP A 81 20.23 -2.05 18.70
C ASP A 81 19.20 -2.05 17.56
N PRO A 82 18.58 -0.89 17.25
CA PRO A 82 17.63 -0.79 16.15
C PRO A 82 18.26 -1.18 14.82
N VAL A 83 17.59 -2.04 14.06
CA VAL A 83 18.02 -2.46 12.72
C VAL A 83 17.26 -1.64 11.69
N SER A 84 17.98 -0.91 10.84
CA SER A 84 17.36 -0.21 9.70
C SER A 84 16.93 -1.21 8.64
N LEU A 85 15.64 -1.26 8.35
CA LEU A 85 15.04 -2.08 7.29
C LEU A 85 14.96 -1.31 5.97
N TRP A 86 14.85 0.02 6.04
CA TRP A 86 14.85 0.91 4.89
C TRP A 86 15.41 2.27 5.28
N SER A 87 16.14 2.92 4.38
CA SER A 87 16.61 4.29 4.54
C SER A 87 16.38 5.10 3.26
N SER A 88 15.96 6.35 3.41
CA SER A 88 15.88 7.32 2.31
C SER A 88 17.29 7.69 1.83
N HIS A 89 17.37 8.29 0.63
CA HIS A 89 18.61 8.97 0.28
C HIS A 89 18.73 10.29 1.03
N TYR A 90 19.97 10.74 1.19
CA TYR A 90 20.27 12.02 1.78
C TYR A 90 19.63 13.13 0.96
N SER A 91 18.59 13.75 1.54
CA SER A 91 18.01 14.93 0.95
C SER A 91 19.03 16.05 1.15
N LYS A 92 19.73 16.48 0.10
CA LYS A 92 20.57 17.68 0.12
C LYS A 92 19.66 18.91 0.10
N LEU A 93 19.00 19.20 1.21
CA LEU A 93 18.05 20.30 1.29
C LEU A 93 18.63 21.50 2.01
N LYS A 94 18.36 22.70 1.49
CA LYS A 94 18.22 23.91 2.29
C LYS A 94 16.72 24.14 2.46
N PRO A 95 16.04 23.51 3.44
CA PRO A 95 14.62 23.77 3.62
C PRO A 95 14.45 25.21 4.12
N ALA A 96 13.68 26.02 3.39
CA ALA A 96 13.30 27.35 3.85
C ALA A 96 12.09 27.29 4.81
N ASN A 97 11.30 26.21 4.74
CA ASN A 97 10.12 25.97 5.57
C ASN A 97 9.89 24.44 5.82
N THR A 98 8.95 24.10 6.70
CA THR A 98 8.59 22.69 7.04
C THR A 98 7.78 21.97 5.97
N THR A 99 7.03 22.70 5.14
CA THR A 99 6.26 22.15 4.02
C THR A 99 7.17 21.53 2.96
N ASP A 100 8.33 22.13 2.71
CA ASP A 100 9.36 21.65 1.78
C ASP A 100 9.95 20.30 2.26
N VAL A 101 10.11 20.12 3.58
CA VAL A 101 10.62 18.86 4.17
C VAL A 101 9.61 17.74 3.96
N ALA A 102 8.32 18.00 4.19
CA ALA A 102 7.31 16.96 4.06
C ALA A 102 6.99 16.58 2.61
N ALA A 103 7.06 17.53 1.68
CA ALA A 103 6.95 17.26 0.25
C ALA A 103 8.13 16.40 -0.27
N GLN A 104 9.36 16.73 0.15
CA GLN A 104 10.53 15.90 -0.18
C GLN A 104 10.42 14.51 0.46
N PHE A 105 10.01 14.44 1.73
CA PHE A 105 9.84 13.16 2.39
C PHE A 105 8.79 12.30 1.68
N LEU A 106 7.66 12.88 1.26
CA LEU A 106 6.68 12.19 0.44
C LEU A 106 7.30 11.64 -0.85
N LEU A 107 8.14 12.42 -1.54
CA LEU A 107 8.85 11.96 -2.74
C LEU A 107 9.79 10.79 -2.44
N GLU A 108 10.58 10.84 -1.37
CA GLU A 108 11.46 9.74 -0.95
C GLU A 108 10.66 8.47 -0.64
N ILE A 109 9.50 8.62 0.00
CA ILE A 109 8.58 7.50 0.27
C ILE A 109 8.01 6.92 -1.02
N VAL A 110 7.60 7.76 -1.97
CA VAL A 110 7.14 7.32 -3.30
C VAL A 110 8.23 6.53 -4.01
N CYS A 111 9.43 7.08 -4.10
CA CYS A 111 10.59 6.39 -4.66
C CYS A 111 10.91 5.09 -3.90
N GLY A 112 10.75 5.06 -2.58
CA GLY A 112 10.92 3.88 -1.75
C GLY A 112 9.94 2.76 -2.12
N VAL A 113 8.66 3.09 -2.31
CA VAL A 113 7.64 2.11 -2.72
C VAL A 113 7.94 1.55 -4.10
N LEU A 114 8.31 2.41 -5.05
CA LEU A 114 8.59 2.00 -6.43
C LEU A 114 9.80 1.05 -6.55
N ARG A 115 10.74 1.07 -5.59
CA ARG A 115 11.87 0.13 -5.56
C ARG A 115 11.48 -1.31 -5.30
N TYR A 116 10.34 -1.55 -4.66
CA TYR A 116 9.80 -2.88 -4.46
C TYR A 116 8.96 -3.37 -5.66
N GLY A 117 8.82 -2.53 -6.69
CA GLY A 117 8.12 -2.86 -7.92
C GLY A 117 8.99 -3.62 -8.93
N PRO A 118 8.36 -4.17 -9.99
CA PRO A 118 9.04 -4.96 -11.01
C PRO A 118 10.01 -4.15 -11.89
N TYR A 119 9.95 -2.81 -11.84
CA TYR A 119 10.78 -1.90 -12.64
C TYR A 119 11.84 -1.15 -11.81
N SER A 120 12.23 -1.71 -10.66
CA SER A 120 13.13 -1.11 -9.67
C SER A 120 14.51 -0.72 -10.21
N SER A 121 14.96 -1.30 -11.32
CA SER A 121 16.23 -1.00 -11.99
C SER A 121 16.18 0.29 -12.83
N SER A 122 14.99 0.77 -13.20
CA SER A 122 14.81 2.03 -13.91
C SER A 122 14.88 3.18 -12.90
N ARG A 123 16.06 3.78 -12.73
CA ARG A 123 16.22 5.10 -12.06
C ARG A 123 15.62 6.21 -12.92
N ALA A 124 14.38 6.05 -13.38
CA ALA A 124 13.63 7.18 -13.89
C ALA A 124 13.52 8.16 -12.72
N ILE A 125 14.18 9.31 -12.85
CA ILE A 125 14.02 10.42 -11.93
C ILE A 125 12.58 10.88 -12.13
N PHE A 126 11.67 10.29 -11.37
CA PHE A 126 10.27 10.66 -11.41
C PHE A 126 10.19 12.08 -10.86
N ARG A 127 9.91 13.03 -11.75
CA ARG A 127 9.42 14.33 -11.32
C ARG A 127 8.00 14.07 -10.84
N LEU A 128 7.82 13.96 -9.53
CA LEU A 128 6.49 14.06 -8.96
C LEU A 128 5.88 15.36 -9.52
N PRO A 129 4.65 15.34 -10.05
CA PRO A 129 3.88 16.56 -10.19
C PRO A 129 3.99 17.32 -8.87
N ALA A 130 4.10 18.65 -8.89
CA ALA A 130 4.27 19.43 -7.66
C ALA A 130 3.13 19.12 -6.68
N VAL A 131 3.35 18.17 -5.77
CA VAL A 131 2.35 17.80 -4.77
C VAL A 131 2.32 18.95 -3.80
N HIS A 132 1.35 19.83 -3.98
CA HIS A 132 1.10 20.91 -3.04
C HIS A 132 0.62 20.29 -1.75
N VAL A 133 1.55 20.10 -0.82
CA VAL A 133 1.26 19.58 0.52
C VAL A 133 0.50 20.65 1.31
N SER A 134 -0.82 20.68 1.14
CA SER A 134 -1.77 21.48 1.94
C SER A 134 -2.01 20.85 3.32
N GLU A 135 -2.67 21.56 4.25
CA GLU A 135 -3.01 21.05 5.59
C GLU A 135 -3.79 19.72 5.57
N GLY A 136 -4.54 19.43 4.50
CA GLY A 136 -5.23 18.14 4.29
C GLY A 136 -4.33 16.97 3.88
N SER A 137 -3.06 17.21 3.55
CA SER A 137 -2.14 16.21 2.97
C SER A 137 -1.56 15.25 4.00
N GLY A 138 -1.81 15.49 5.29
CA GLY A 138 -1.24 14.64 6.34
C GLY A 138 -1.69 13.18 6.24
N LYS A 139 -2.91 12.94 5.75
CA LYS A 139 -3.41 11.59 5.48
C LYS A 139 -2.74 10.96 4.26
N ILE A 140 -2.45 11.73 3.22
CA ILE A 140 -1.69 11.27 2.04
C ILE A 140 -0.31 10.80 2.49
N LEU A 141 0.40 11.62 3.27
CA LEU A 141 1.71 11.25 3.78
C LEU A 141 1.66 10.01 4.69
N SER A 142 0.67 9.95 5.58
CA SER A 142 0.50 8.81 6.48
C SER A 142 0.19 7.52 5.71
N LEU A 143 -0.66 7.58 4.68
CA LEU A 143 -0.94 6.48 3.77
C LEU A 143 0.35 6.04 3.07
N SER A 144 1.11 6.97 2.50
CA SER A 144 2.34 6.65 1.77
C SER A 144 3.38 5.97 2.67
N VAL A 145 3.57 6.46 3.89
CA VAL A 145 4.47 5.83 4.87
C VAL A 145 3.99 4.44 5.25
N LEU A 146 2.69 4.24 5.46
CA LEU A 146 2.15 2.91 5.75
C LEU A 146 2.28 1.94 4.58
N ALA A 147 2.10 2.43 3.35
CA ALA A 147 2.30 1.64 2.13
C ALA A 147 3.77 1.20 1.98
N LEU A 148 4.72 2.09 2.26
CA LEU A 148 6.14 1.72 2.30
C LEU A 148 6.44 0.74 3.44
N ALA A 149 5.97 1.04 4.66
CA ALA A 149 6.18 0.17 5.82
C ALA A 149 5.62 -1.23 5.58
N PHE A 150 4.47 -1.35 4.91
CA PHE A 150 3.90 -2.62 4.50
C PHE A 150 4.86 -3.43 3.61
N LEU A 151 5.43 -2.80 2.58
CA LEU A 151 6.39 -3.46 1.68
C LEU A 151 7.69 -3.81 2.39
N VAL A 152 8.24 -2.88 3.18
CA VAL A 152 9.43 -3.12 4.00
C VAL A 152 9.19 -4.30 4.96
N CYS A 153 8.00 -4.41 5.55
CA CYS A 153 7.66 -5.57 6.38
C CYS A 153 7.64 -6.88 5.58
N ILE A 154 7.10 -6.88 4.37
CA ILE A 154 7.04 -8.10 3.55
C ILE A 154 8.45 -8.59 3.19
N TYR A 155 9.33 -7.69 2.77
CA TYR A 155 10.62 -8.06 2.18
C TYR A 155 11.79 -8.04 3.16
N GLU A 156 11.81 -7.13 4.13
CA GLU A 156 13.00 -6.84 4.94
C GLU A 156 12.83 -7.20 6.43
N ALA A 157 11.60 -7.21 6.95
CA ALA A 157 11.40 -7.43 8.38
C ALA A 157 11.69 -8.89 8.79
N PRO A 158 12.22 -9.12 10.02
CA PRO A 158 12.46 -10.46 10.53
C PRO A 158 11.18 -11.30 10.56
N SER A 159 11.29 -12.61 10.31
CA SER A 159 10.14 -13.50 10.16
C SER A 159 9.19 -13.51 11.36
N THR A 160 9.71 -13.32 12.58
CA THR A 160 8.94 -13.46 13.84
C THR A 160 7.89 -12.34 14.04
N PRO A 161 8.23 -11.04 14.07
CA PRO A 161 7.22 -9.98 14.23
C PRO A 161 6.48 -9.62 12.93
N ARG A 162 6.99 -10.05 11.78
CA ARG A 162 6.52 -9.63 10.45
C ARG A 162 5.02 -9.80 10.24
N TRP A 163 4.45 -10.92 10.67
CA TRP A 163 3.00 -11.18 10.50
C TRP A 163 2.14 -10.17 11.28
N GLU A 164 2.53 -9.84 12.50
CA GLU A 164 1.82 -8.88 13.35
C GLU A 164 1.97 -7.45 12.83
N PHE A 165 3.16 -7.07 12.35
CA PHE A 165 3.38 -5.77 11.70
C PHE A 165 2.50 -5.63 10.44
N ILE A 166 2.50 -6.63 9.57
CA ILE A 166 1.67 -6.64 8.35
C ILE A 166 0.19 -6.55 8.71
N GLY A 167 -0.28 -7.32 9.69
CA GLY A 167 -1.66 -7.25 10.16
C GLY A 167 -2.05 -5.88 10.69
N ALA A 168 -1.22 -5.27 11.54
CA ALA A 168 -1.46 -3.95 12.10
C ALA A 168 -1.46 -2.84 11.03
N ILE A 169 -0.52 -2.89 10.09
CA ILE A 169 -0.44 -1.93 8.99
C ILE A 169 -1.64 -2.08 8.04
N THR A 170 -1.99 -3.31 7.68
CA THR A 170 -3.14 -3.60 6.80
C THR A 170 -4.44 -3.07 7.40
N ALA A 171 -4.68 -3.34 8.69
CA ALA A 171 -5.87 -2.84 9.40
C ALA A 171 -6.00 -1.31 9.34
N ARG A 172 -4.86 -0.59 9.36
CA ARG A 172 -4.84 0.87 9.21
C ARG A 172 -5.08 1.32 7.78
N LEU A 173 -4.46 0.66 6.80
CA LEU A 173 -4.64 0.97 5.37
C LEU A 173 -6.08 0.75 4.90
N THR A 174 -6.81 -0.20 5.49
CA THR A 174 -8.20 -0.52 5.12
C THR A 174 -9.25 0.40 5.72
N ARG A 175 -8.88 1.37 6.57
CA ARG A 175 -9.83 2.32 7.18
C ARG A 175 -10.45 3.21 6.11
N ASP A 176 -11.74 3.54 6.26
CA ASP A 176 -12.47 4.35 5.26
C ASP A 176 -11.83 5.71 4.99
N GLU A 177 -11.27 6.34 6.02
CA GLU A 177 -10.59 7.63 5.87
C GLU A 177 -9.33 7.57 4.99
N MET A 178 -8.69 6.40 4.90
CA MET A 178 -7.51 6.19 4.05
C MET A 178 -7.90 6.04 2.58
N ARG A 179 -9.14 5.65 2.27
CA ARG A 179 -9.64 5.53 0.89
C ARG A 179 -9.63 6.88 0.18
N HIS A 180 -10.03 7.94 0.88
CA HIS A 180 -9.98 9.29 0.33
C HIS A 180 -8.54 9.75 0.09
N ALA A 181 -7.65 9.54 1.07
CA ALA A 181 -6.24 9.87 0.92
C ALA A 181 -5.56 9.09 -0.21
N ALA A 182 -5.94 7.83 -0.42
CA ALA A 182 -5.43 7.01 -1.52
C ALA A 182 -5.88 7.54 -2.87
N ARG A 183 -7.15 7.92 -3.02
CA ARG A 183 -7.64 8.59 -4.23
C ARG A 183 -6.87 9.88 -4.51
N GLU A 184 -6.69 10.75 -3.52
CA GLU A 184 -5.95 12.00 -3.68
C GLU A 184 -4.47 11.74 -4.03
N LEU A 185 -3.84 10.72 -3.44
CA LEU A 185 -2.50 10.30 -3.83
C LEU A 185 -2.45 9.86 -5.28
N MET A 186 -3.38 9.02 -5.75
CA MET A 186 -3.38 8.55 -7.15
C MET A 186 -3.52 9.73 -8.13
N LEU A 187 -4.40 10.68 -7.82
CA LEU A 187 -4.54 11.92 -8.60
C LEU A 187 -3.25 12.75 -8.61
N ALA A 188 -2.56 12.84 -7.48
CA ALA A 188 -1.31 13.59 -7.34
C ALA A 188 -0.12 12.92 -8.03
N LEU A 189 -0.07 11.59 -8.06
CA LEU A 189 0.95 10.82 -8.78
C LEU A 189 0.80 10.96 -10.30
N GLY A 190 -0.45 10.99 -10.79
CA GLY A 190 -0.74 10.89 -12.22
C GLY A 190 -0.60 9.45 -12.74
N SER A 191 -1.07 9.20 -13.97
CA SER A 191 -1.31 7.85 -14.51
C SER A 191 -0.10 6.91 -14.43
N ASP A 192 1.07 7.40 -14.83
CA ASP A 192 2.25 6.55 -15.00
C ASP A 192 2.80 6.12 -13.64
N LEU A 193 2.85 7.06 -12.70
CA LEU A 193 3.32 6.81 -11.34
C LEU A 193 2.28 6.03 -10.51
N GLU A 194 1.00 6.33 -10.70
CA GLU A 194 -0.10 5.54 -10.12
C GLU A 194 0.04 4.07 -10.50
N GLU A 195 0.22 3.78 -11.79
CA GLU A 195 0.38 2.41 -12.28
C GLU A 195 1.57 1.74 -11.57
N GLN A 196 2.75 2.35 -11.60
CA GLN A 196 3.96 1.80 -10.99
C GLN A 196 3.82 1.61 -9.47
N TRP A 197 3.18 2.56 -8.78
CA TRP A 197 2.86 2.47 -7.36
C TRP A 197 1.96 1.27 -7.06
N MET A 198 0.85 1.13 -7.80
CA MET A 198 -0.09 0.03 -7.63
C MET A 198 0.54 -1.31 -7.99
N ARG A 199 1.41 -1.36 -9.01
CA ARG A 199 2.18 -2.57 -9.34
C ARG A 199 3.07 -3.00 -8.19
N SER A 200 3.78 -2.05 -7.56
CA SER A 200 4.68 -2.33 -6.44
C SER A 200 3.92 -2.91 -5.23
N LEU A 201 2.78 -2.33 -4.88
CA LEU A 201 1.92 -2.83 -3.81
C LEU A 201 1.34 -4.20 -4.13
N ASN A 202 0.80 -4.39 -5.33
CA ASN A 202 0.21 -5.65 -5.76
C ASN A 202 1.24 -6.79 -5.80
N LEU A 203 2.50 -6.49 -6.14
CA LEU A 203 3.58 -7.47 -6.10
C LEU A 203 3.88 -7.92 -4.67
N GLY A 204 4.01 -6.98 -3.75
CA GLY A 204 4.18 -7.28 -2.33
C GLY A 204 3.03 -8.12 -1.77
N ILE A 205 1.79 -7.72 -2.07
CA ILE A 205 0.59 -8.48 -1.69
C ILE A 205 0.65 -9.91 -2.24
N THR A 206 1.01 -10.05 -3.52
CA THR A 206 1.10 -11.36 -4.18
C THR A 206 2.14 -12.25 -3.51
N ASN A 207 3.33 -11.73 -3.28
CA ASN A 207 4.42 -12.44 -2.62
C ASN A 207 4.01 -12.91 -1.23
N TRP A 208 3.41 -12.02 -0.43
CA TRP A 208 2.93 -12.36 0.89
C TRP A 208 1.81 -13.41 0.88
N ALA A 209 0.82 -13.26 0.00
CA ALA A 209 -0.28 -14.22 -0.13
C ALA A 209 0.24 -15.61 -0.54
N MET A 210 1.20 -15.67 -1.46
CA MET A 210 1.83 -16.92 -1.89
C MET A 210 2.67 -17.56 -0.79
N GLU A 211 3.37 -16.76 0.03
CA GLU A 211 4.09 -17.26 1.20
C GLU A 211 3.13 -17.86 2.24
N ALA A 212 2.03 -17.18 2.54
CA ALA A 212 1.00 -17.65 3.46
C ALA A 212 0.34 -18.96 2.96
N LEU A 213 0.09 -19.06 1.65
CA LEU A 213 -0.46 -20.25 1.01
C LEU A 213 0.50 -21.45 1.13
N ARG A 214 1.80 -21.25 0.88
CA ARG A 214 2.84 -22.30 0.99
C ARG A 214 3.03 -22.78 2.43
N SER A 215 2.85 -21.89 3.40
CA SER A 215 3.04 -22.20 4.83
C SER A 215 1.86 -22.97 5.44
N GLY A 216 0.83 -23.32 4.66
CA GLY A 216 -0.35 -24.05 5.13
C GLY A 216 -1.29 -23.23 6.02
N ALA A 217 -0.96 -21.97 6.30
CA ALA A 217 -1.80 -21.03 7.05
C ALA A 217 -3.03 -20.55 6.25
N GLY A 218 -3.11 -20.88 4.95
CA GLY A 218 -4.12 -20.39 4.00
C GLY A 218 -5.47 -21.11 3.98
N ALA A 219 -5.75 -22.07 4.87
CA ALA A 219 -7.01 -22.84 4.82
C ALA A 219 -8.22 -22.14 5.46
N SER A 220 -8.05 -21.07 6.27
CA SER A 220 -9.17 -20.47 7.03
C SER A 220 -9.43 -18.99 6.78
N SER A 221 -8.67 -18.30 5.93
CA SER A 221 -9.13 -17.05 5.32
C SER A 221 -8.23 -16.73 4.14
N PRO A 222 -8.77 -16.48 2.93
CA PRO A 222 -8.01 -15.70 1.96
C PRO A 222 -7.61 -14.42 2.69
N LEU A 223 -6.33 -14.05 2.67
CA LEU A 223 -5.94 -12.72 3.09
C LEU A 223 -6.81 -11.78 2.27
N ARG A 224 -7.78 -11.13 2.93
CA ARG A 224 -8.71 -10.19 2.30
C ARG A 224 -7.93 -8.91 2.02
N PHE A 225 -6.98 -9.01 1.11
CA PHE A 225 -6.37 -7.83 0.54
C PHE A 225 -7.47 -7.11 -0.23
N ALA A 226 -7.79 -5.91 0.26
CA ALA A 226 -8.81 -5.09 -0.34
C ALA A 226 -8.38 -4.77 -1.78
N VAL A 227 -9.23 -5.12 -2.73
CA VAL A 227 -9.19 -4.53 -4.07
C VAL A 227 -9.11 -3.02 -3.90
N PHE A 228 -8.11 -2.40 -4.52
CA PHE A 228 -8.06 -0.95 -4.57
C PHE A 228 -8.86 -0.48 -5.77
N SER A 229 -9.85 0.35 -5.52
CA SER A 229 -10.62 0.99 -6.58
C SER A 229 -11.04 2.39 -6.17
N TYR A 230 -11.12 3.29 -7.15
CA TYR A 230 -11.69 4.60 -6.95
C TYR A 230 -12.41 5.07 -8.21
N ALA A 231 -13.32 6.03 -8.02
CA ALA A 231 -14.10 6.63 -9.10
C ALA A 231 -13.81 8.13 -9.19
N LEU A 232 -13.72 8.63 -10.41
CA LEU A 232 -13.62 10.04 -10.76
C LEU A 232 -14.84 10.43 -11.58
N SER A 233 -15.36 11.63 -11.35
CA SER A 233 -16.44 12.21 -12.14
C SER A 233 -15.99 13.55 -12.69
N ALA A 234 -16.01 13.70 -14.01
CA ALA A 234 -15.74 14.95 -14.70
C ALA A 234 -16.54 15.01 -16.01
N SER A 235 -17.14 16.16 -16.32
CA SER A 235 -17.77 16.43 -17.63
C SER A 235 -18.74 15.34 -18.14
N ARG A 236 -19.65 14.85 -17.28
CA ARG A 236 -20.61 13.75 -17.57
C ARG A 236 -20.01 12.35 -17.79
N LEU A 237 -18.71 12.21 -17.52
CA LEU A 237 -18.00 10.95 -17.56
C LEU A 237 -17.69 10.51 -16.13
N TRP A 238 -17.97 9.24 -15.82
CA TRP A 238 -17.46 8.56 -14.65
C TRP A 238 -16.36 7.59 -15.08
N LYS A 239 -15.18 7.70 -14.47
CA LYS A 239 -14.07 6.78 -14.67
C LYS A 239 -13.84 6.02 -13.37
N VAL A 240 -13.92 4.70 -13.42
CA VAL A 240 -13.59 3.81 -12.31
C VAL A 240 -12.27 3.12 -12.62
N GLN A 241 -11.31 3.19 -11.71
CA GLN A 241 -10.04 2.47 -11.78
C GLN A 241 -10.05 1.37 -10.72
N VAL A 242 -9.57 0.19 -11.11
CA VAL A 242 -9.53 -1.01 -10.28
C VAL A 242 -8.17 -1.69 -10.43
N TYR A 243 -7.57 -2.03 -9.30
CA TYR A 243 -6.30 -2.76 -9.20
C TYR A 243 -6.48 -3.93 -8.23
N CYS A 244 -6.17 -5.14 -8.69
CA CYS A 244 -6.33 -6.34 -7.87
C CYS A 244 -5.33 -7.44 -8.27
N PRO A 245 -4.53 -7.96 -7.32
CA PRO A 245 -3.76 -9.18 -7.53
C PRO A 245 -4.68 -10.38 -7.83
N VAL A 246 -4.34 -11.21 -8.82
CA VAL A 246 -5.17 -12.38 -9.16
C VAL A 246 -5.25 -13.37 -8.00
N VAL A 247 -4.17 -13.53 -7.22
CA VAL A 247 -4.14 -14.39 -6.02
C VAL A 247 -5.12 -13.95 -4.93
N ALA A 248 -5.56 -12.68 -4.95
CA ALA A 248 -6.56 -12.16 -4.02
C ALA A 248 -8.02 -12.38 -4.49
N MET A 249 -8.23 -12.91 -5.71
CA MET A 249 -9.56 -13.16 -6.27
C MET A 249 -10.08 -14.54 -5.86
N THR A 250 -11.37 -14.60 -5.54
CA THR A 250 -12.06 -15.89 -5.36
C THR A 250 -12.27 -16.54 -6.72
N MET A 251 -11.83 -17.79 -6.87
CA MET A 251 -12.11 -18.57 -8.07
C MET A 251 -13.54 -19.10 -8.00
N GLU A 252 -14.44 -18.62 -8.86
CA GLU A 252 -15.76 -19.24 -8.99
C GLU A 252 -15.62 -20.62 -9.63
N HIS A 253 -15.98 -21.66 -8.88
CA HIS A 253 -16.09 -23.01 -9.44
C HIS A 253 -17.51 -23.19 -9.98
N HIS A 254 -17.62 -23.38 -11.30
CA HIS A 254 -18.88 -23.83 -11.87
C HIS A 254 -19.23 -25.22 -11.31
N PRO A 255 -20.46 -25.43 -10.77
CA PRO A 255 -20.86 -26.70 -10.18
C PRO A 255 -21.02 -27.85 -11.20
N SER A 256 -20.78 -27.59 -12.49
CA SER A 256 -20.82 -28.58 -13.54
C SER A 256 -19.42 -29.10 -13.85
N HIS A 257 -18.94 -30.11 -13.10
CA HIS A 257 -18.19 -31.26 -13.62
C HIS A 257 -17.79 -32.20 -12.46
N HIS A 258 -18.46 -33.34 -12.38
CA HIS A 258 -18.16 -34.49 -11.50
C HIS A 258 -16.83 -35.22 -11.85
N HIS A 259 -15.75 -34.51 -12.11
CA HIS A 259 -14.42 -35.10 -12.33
C HIS A 259 -13.38 -34.55 -11.33
N HIS A 260 -13.72 -34.65 -10.03
CA HIS A 260 -12.86 -34.23 -8.92
C HIS A 260 -11.49 -34.93 -8.84
N HIS A 261 -11.25 -36.02 -9.57
CA HIS A 261 -9.97 -36.73 -9.54
C HIS A 261 -9.07 -36.54 -10.78
N GLN A 262 -9.56 -35.96 -11.87
CA GLN A 262 -8.74 -35.74 -13.08
C GLN A 262 -8.32 -34.27 -13.27
N GLN A 263 -9.11 -33.30 -12.80
CA GLN A 263 -8.76 -31.88 -12.95
C GLN A 263 -7.57 -31.47 -12.07
N GLN A 264 -7.46 -32.05 -10.87
CA GLN A 264 -6.34 -31.80 -9.96
C GLN A 264 -5.03 -32.37 -10.51
N HIS A 265 -5.07 -33.52 -11.21
CA HIS A 265 -3.89 -34.13 -11.83
C HIS A 265 -3.40 -33.41 -13.09
N GLN A 266 -4.28 -32.67 -13.79
CA GLN A 266 -3.93 -31.92 -14.99
C GLN A 266 -3.38 -30.51 -14.67
N LEU A 267 -3.81 -29.90 -13.56
CA LEU A 267 -3.27 -28.65 -13.01
C LEU A 267 -1.84 -28.79 -12.47
N VAL A 268 -1.45 -30.00 -12.05
CA VAL A 268 -0.10 -30.31 -11.53
C VAL A 268 0.98 -30.33 -12.63
N LYS A 269 0.62 -30.41 -13.92
CA LYS A 269 1.62 -30.58 -14.99
C LYS A 269 2.37 -29.32 -15.41
N ASP A 270 1.93 -28.13 -15.01
CA ASP A 270 2.59 -26.89 -15.42
C ASP A 270 2.73 -25.91 -14.25
N GLU A 271 3.64 -26.24 -13.32
CA GLU A 271 4.01 -25.39 -12.19
C GLU A 271 4.46 -23.99 -12.65
N ARG A 272 5.07 -23.88 -13.84
CA ARG A 272 5.49 -22.61 -14.43
C ARG A 272 4.29 -21.78 -14.85
N LEU A 273 3.28 -22.39 -15.46
CA LEU A 273 2.02 -21.72 -15.77
C LEU A 273 1.29 -21.29 -14.50
N LEU A 274 1.19 -22.16 -13.49
CA LEU A 274 0.54 -21.82 -12.22
C LEU A 274 1.26 -20.66 -11.52
N PHE A 275 2.59 -20.70 -11.46
CA PHE A 275 3.40 -19.59 -10.98
C PHE A 275 3.12 -18.31 -11.77
N SER A 276 3.18 -18.35 -13.10
CA SER A 276 2.94 -17.18 -13.94
C SER A 276 1.55 -16.59 -13.75
N LEU A 277 0.52 -17.43 -13.55
CA LEU A 277 -0.85 -17.00 -13.32
C LEU A 277 -1.04 -16.33 -11.95
N ASN A 278 -0.42 -16.88 -10.90
CA ASN A 278 -0.50 -16.31 -9.55
C ASN A 278 0.12 -14.91 -9.46
N TYR A 279 1.10 -14.62 -10.31
CA TYR A 279 1.80 -13.33 -10.40
C TYR A 279 1.20 -12.36 -11.44
N GLN A 280 -0.01 -12.64 -11.89
CA GLN A 280 -0.82 -11.68 -12.64
C GLN A 280 -1.57 -10.75 -11.70
N GLN A 281 -1.82 -9.54 -12.19
CA GLN A 281 -2.73 -8.58 -11.58
C GLN A 281 -3.72 -8.07 -12.63
N LEU A 282 -4.93 -7.78 -12.16
CA LEU A 282 -5.96 -7.08 -12.91
C LEU A 282 -5.76 -5.57 -12.73
N GLU A 283 -5.58 -4.89 -13.85
CA GLU A 283 -5.66 -3.43 -13.98
C GLU A 283 -6.86 -3.13 -14.88
N SER A 284 -7.88 -2.46 -14.35
CA SER A 284 -9.10 -2.17 -15.11
C SER A 284 -9.49 -0.71 -15.03
N VAL A 285 -9.90 -0.16 -16.17
CA VAL A 285 -10.50 1.16 -16.30
C VAL A 285 -11.87 0.99 -16.92
N ILE A 286 -12.91 1.42 -16.21
CA ILE A 286 -14.30 1.39 -16.69
C ILE A 286 -14.76 2.83 -16.81
N GLN A 287 -15.22 3.22 -17.99
CA GLN A 287 -15.74 4.56 -18.27
C GLN A 287 -17.23 4.47 -18.51
N PHE A 288 -17.99 5.30 -17.81
CA PHE A 288 -19.42 5.43 -17.96
C PHE A 288 -19.76 6.85 -18.40
N THR A 289 -20.66 6.99 -19.36
CA THR A 289 -21.30 8.27 -19.67
C THR A 289 -22.63 8.32 -18.94
N TYR A 290 -22.90 9.39 -18.20
CA TYR A 290 -24.18 9.56 -17.51
C TYR A 290 -24.96 10.77 -18.03
N ARG A 291 -26.28 10.61 -18.11
CA ARG A 291 -27.25 11.66 -18.41
C ARG A 291 -28.23 11.77 -17.25
N VAL A 292 -28.44 12.99 -16.80
CA VAL A 292 -29.47 13.32 -15.80
C VAL A 292 -30.56 14.12 -16.51
N ALA A 293 -31.80 13.69 -16.39
CA ALA A 293 -32.97 14.45 -16.81
C ALA A 293 -33.87 14.67 -15.59
N PHE A 294 -34.20 15.94 -15.33
CA PHE A 294 -35.09 16.31 -14.25
C PHE A 294 -36.51 16.32 -14.77
N GLN A 295 -37.39 15.53 -14.15
CA GLN A 295 -38.83 15.56 -14.37
C GLN A 295 -39.50 16.25 -13.18
N GLU A 296 -40.79 16.53 -13.28
CA GLU A 296 -41.54 17.26 -12.24
C GLU A 296 -41.51 16.55 -10.87
N ASN A 297 -41.58 15.21 -10.85
CA ASN A 297 -41.68 14.42 -9.62
C ASN A 297 -40.55 13.40 -9.42
N TRP A 298 -39.60 13.28 -10.36
CA TRP A 298 -38.48 12.35 -10.26
C TRP A 298 -37.27 12.80 -11.09
N ILE A 299 -36.15 12.11 -10.90
CA ILE A 299 -34.90 12.34 -11.63
C ILE A 299 -34.58 11.06 -12.41
N ASP A 300 -34.51 11.17 -13.74
CA ASP A 300 -34.06 10.09 -14.61
C ASP A 300 -32.53 10.13 -14.72
N VAL A 301 -31.86 9.08 -14.26
CA VAL A 301 -30.41 8.93 -14.39
C VAL A 301 -30.13 7.76 -15.34
N GLY A 302 -29.72 8.07 -16.57
CA GLY A 302 -29.24 7.09 -17.53
C GLY A 302 -27.72 6.95 -17.42
N VAL A 303 -27.23 5.73 -17.21
CA VAL A 303 -25.78 5.42 -17.19
C VAL A 303 -25.50 4.45 -18.32
N ASN A 304 -24.58 4.79 -19.21
CA ASN A 304 -24.12 3.92 -20.28
C ASN A 304 -22.65 3.58 -20.09
N VAL A 305 -22.27 2.33 -20.34
CA VAL A 305 -20.86 1.92 -20.36
C VAL A 305 -20.29 2.36 -21.69
N ASP A 306 -19.31 3.27 -21.65
CA ASP A 306 -18.65 3.79 -22.84
C ASP A 306 -17.46 2.91 -23.22
N ASN A 307 -16.63 2.54 -22.24
CA ASN A 307 -15.41 1.78 -22.47
C ASN A 307 -15.03 0.93 -21.26
N ILE A 308 -14.53 -0.28 -21.52
CA ILE A 308 -13.91 -1.15 -20.53
C ILE A 308 -12.55 -1.55 -21.06
N ARG A 309 -11.49 -1.20 -20.33
CA ARG A 309 -10.14 -1.68 -20.58
C ARG A 309 -9.70 -2.54 -19.41
N SER A 310 -9.30 -3.78 -19.71
CA SER A 310 -8.69 -4.68 -18.73
C SER A 310 -7.32 -5.12 -19.24
N ILE A 311 -6.30 -4.93 -18.42
CA ILE A 311 -4.93 -5.36 -18.68
C ILE A 311 -4.57 -6.41 -17.62
N ARG A 312 -4.08 -7.56 -18.09
CA ARG A 312 -3.36 -8.50 -17.24
C ARG A 312 -1.88 -8.20 -17.36
N ALA A 313 -1.28 -7.69 -16.30
CA ALA A 313 0.15 -7.48 -16.22
C ALA A 313 0.77 -8.60 -15.40
N THR A 314 1.75 -9.30 -15.97
CA THR A 314 2.58 -10.26 -15.23
C THR A 314 3.73 -9.50 -14.58
N GLN A 315 3.92 -9.69 -13.28
CA GLN A 315 4.99 -9.03 -12.53
C GLN A 315 6.11 -10.03 -12.24
N PHE A 316 7.34 -9.70 -12.65
CA PHE A 316 8.53 -10.49 -12.30
C PHE A 316 9.58 -9.58 -11.66
N ILE A 317 10.20 -10.08 -10.59
CA ILE A 317 11.52 -9.61 -10.14
C ILE A 317 12.48 -10.77 -10.45
N MET A 318 13.42 -10.57 -11.37
CA MET A 318 14.59 -11.43 -11.47
C MET A 318 15.54 -11.03 -10.34
N HIS A 319 15.59 -11.82 -9.27
CA HIS A 319 16.70 -11.80 -8.32
C HIS A 319 17.86 -12.62 -8.89
#